data_AF-A0A9P4N2A7-F1
#
_entry.id   AF-A0A9P4N2A7-F1
#
_cell.length_a   1.000
_cell.length_b   1.000
_cell.length_c   1.000
_cell.angle_alpha   90.00
_cell.angle_beta   90.00
_cell.angle_gamma   90.00
#
_symmetry.space_group_name_H-M   'P 1'
#
loop_
_entity.id
_entity.type
_entity.pdbx_description
1 polymer ?
#
loop_
_entity_poly.entity_id
_entity_poly.type
_entity_poly.pdbx_seq_one_letter_code
_entity_poly.pdbx_strand_id
1 'polypeptide(L)'
;MASTHDPEGANPLSFLTTYWDNFTRNTKASLERMQLKDYIRLIWIVGAYLLIRPYLMKLGEKMQTKAHEKDTAETAEIHPNQLRGKIEIPGVDDSDEDNEGEAKPGDWGRNARLRQRKFIRNALEKHEERLRAEQEDESDKEIEEFLTG
;
A
#
# COMPACT_ATOMS: atom_id res chain seq x y z
N MET A 1 13.79 15.11 44.18
CA MET A 1 12.48 14.42 44.16
C MET A 1 12.09 14.29 42.69
N ALA A 2 12.54 13.21 42.04
CA ALA A 2 12.32 12.97 40.62
C ALA A 2 11.00 12.21 40.48
N SER A 3 9.96 12.90 39.99
CA SER A 3 8.69 12.26 39.67
C SER A 3 8.80 11.64 38.28
N THR A 4 9.06 10.34 38.31
CA THR A 4 8.68 9.29 37.37
C THR A 4 7.88 9.73 36.13
N HIS A 5 8.55 9.64 34.99
CA HIS A 5 7.94 9.60 33.67
C HIS A 5 7.42 8.17 33.48
N ASP A 6 6.12 7.93 33.60
CA ASP A 6 5.52 6.62 33.28
C ASP A 6 5.53 6.40 31.76
N PRO A 7 6.06 5.26 31.26
CA PRO A 7 6.10 4.94 29.83
C PRO A 7 5.04 3.88 29.47
N GLU A 8 3.76 4.09 29.78
CA GLU A 8 2.69 3.19 29.34
C GLU A 8 1.50 3.98 28.77
N GLY A 9 1.16 3.70 27.51
CA GLY A 9 -0.05 4.23 26.87
C GLY A 9 0.14 5.50 26.06
N ALA A 10 1.13 5.51 25.16
CA ALA A 10 1.22 6.44 24.03
C ALA A 10 0.03 6.24 23.07
N ASN A 11 -1.18 6.61 23.51
CA ASN A 11 -2.38 6.51 22.70
C ASN A 11 -2.24 7.49 21.53
N PRO A 12 -2.22 7.04 20.26
CA PRO A 12 -2.12 7.95 19.12
C PRO A 12 -3.26 8.98 19.11
N LEU A 13 -4.40 8.60 19.69
CA LEU A 13 -5.55 9.48 19.90
C LEU A 13 -5.26 10.60 20.91
N SER A 14 -4.54 10.35 22.01
CA SER A 14 -4.22 11.40 22.99
C SER A 14 -3.18 12.39 22.45
N PHE A 15 -2.23 11.92 21.64
CA PHE A 15 -1.33 12.82 20.90
C PHE A 15 -2.08 13.66 19.89
N LEU A 16 -3.00 13.04 19.13
CA LEU A 16 -3.79 13.75 18.13
C LEU A 16 -4.68 14.82 18.79
N THR A 17 -5.37 14.50 19.89
CA THR A 17 -6.19 15.46 20.63
C THR A 17 -5.34 16.58 21.23
N THR A 18 -4.18 16.27 21.80
CA THR A 18 -3.27 17.28 22.37
C THR A 18 -2.74 18.23 21.29
N TYR A 19 -2.33 17.70 20.14
CA TYR A 19 -1.88 18.51 19.01
C TYR A 19 -3.03 19.34 18.42
N TRP A 20 -4.22 18.76 18.32
CA TRP A 20 -5.41 19.45 17.85
C TRP A 20 -5.84 20.59 18.77
N ASP A 21 -5.86 20.37 20.08
CA ASP A 21 -6.22 21.39 21.07
C ASP A 21 -5.18 22.52 21.10
N ASN A 22 -3.90 22.19 20.97
CA ASN A 22 -2.84 23.19 20.86
C ASN A 22 -2.93 23.97 19.54
N PHE A 23 -3.19 23.28 18.43
CA PHE A 23 -3.35 23.91 17.12
C PHE A 23 -4.55 24.86 17.11
N THR A 24 -5.71 24.41 17.56
CA THR A 24 -6.93 25.23 17.59
C THR A 24 -6.81 26.42 18.53
N ARG A 25 -6.25 26.24 19.74
CA ARG A 25 -5.99 27.34 20.68
C ARG A 25 -5.02 28.37 20.11
N ASN A 26 -3.92 27.93 19.52
CA ASN A 26 -2.93 28.82 18.92
C ASN A 26 -3.48 29.55 17.69
N THR A 27 -4.24 28.85 16.85
CA THR A 27 -4.80 29.44 15.63
C THR A 27 -5.89 30.46 15.96
N LYS A 28 -6.79 30.16 16.92
CA LYS A 28 -7.80 31.12 17.40
C LYS A 28 -7.17 32.36 18.01
N ALA A 29 -6.21 32.18 18.92
CA ALA A 29 -5.51 33.31 19.55
C ALA A 29 -4.74 34.17 18.53
N SER A 30 -4.18 33.55 17.49
CA SER A 30 -3.50 34.25 16.40
C SER A 30 -4.47 35.07 15.54
N LEU A 31 -5.63 34.49 15.20
CA LEU A 31 -6.67 35.18 14.43
C LEU A 31 -7.32 36.34 15.20
N GLU A 32 -7.53 36.21 16.51
CA GLU A 32 -8.09 37.28 17.35
C GLU A 32 -7.15 38.47 17.54
N ARG A 33 -5.83 38.23 17.45
CA ARG A 33 -4.80 39.26 17.64
C ARG A 33 -4.30 39.87 16.33
N MET A 34 -4.84 39.46 15.18
CA MET A 34 -4.36 39.90 13.87
C MET A 34 -4.72 41.36 13.60
N GLN A 35 -3.73 42.13 13.13
CA GLN A 35 -3.95 43.47 12.61
C GLN A 35 -4.24 43.41 11.11
N LEU A 36 -4.81 44.48 10.54
CA LEU A 36 -5.16 44.54 9.10
C LEU A 36 -3.97 44.22 8.18
N LYS A 37 -2.76 44.58 8.57
CA LYS A 37 -1.52 44.30 7.83
C LYS A 37 -1.24 42.79 7.70
N ASP A 38 -1.58 42.01 8.73
CA ASP A 38 -1.38 40.57 8.75
C ASP A 38 -2.37 39.86 7.83
N TYR A 39 -3.61 40.36 7.71
CA TYR A 39 -4.60 39.83 6.77
C TYR A 39 -4.14 39.99 5.33
N ILE A 40 -3.61 41.17 4.98
CA ILE A 40 -3.07 41.44 3.64
C ILE A 40 -1.91 40.49 3.33
N ARG A 41 -1.01 40.28 4.31
CA ARG A 41 0.11 39.33 4.16
C ARG A 41 -0.37 37.89 3.97
N LEU A 42 -1.38 37.46 4.74
CA LEU A 42 -1.97 36.13 4.62
C LEU A 42 -2.56 35.92 3.22
N ILE A 43 -3.38 36.86 2.74
CA ILE A 43 -3.99 36.82 1.41
C ILE A 43 -2.91 36.78 0.32
N TRP A 44 -1.83 37.56 0.48
CA TRP A 44 -0.71 37.53 -0.47
C TRP A 44 -0.04 36.16 -0.55
N ILE A 45 0.25 35.52 0.59
CA ILE A 45 0.88 34.20 0.64
C ILE A 45 -0.05 33.14 0.02
N VAL A 46 -1.31 33.12 0.42
CA VAL A 46 -2.30 32.16 -0.08
C VAL A 46 -2.57 32.37 -1.57
N GLY A 47 -2.76 33.63 -1.99
CA GLY A 47 -2.96 33.99 -3.39
C GLY A 47 -1.75 33.63 -4.25
N ALA A 48 -0.53 33.92 -3.78
CA ALA A 48 0.69 33.51 -4.46
C ALA A 48 0.80 31.98 -4.57
N TYR A 49 0.48 31.23 -3.52
CA TYR A 49 0.48 29.76 -3.56
C TYR A 49 -0.52 29.19 -4.57
N LEU A 50 -1.75 29.72 -4.58
CA LEU A 50 -2.78 29.31 -5.54
C LEU A 50 -2.33 29.55 -6.98
N LEU A 51 -1.60 30.64 -7.22
CA LEU A 51 -1.07 30.98 -8.54
C LEU A 51 0.13 30.11 -8.92
N ILE A 52 1.01 29.78 -7.99
CA ILE A 52 2.21 28.94 -8.21
C ILE A 52 1.85 27.46 -8.42
N ARG A 53 0.84 26.94 -7.70
CA ARG A 53 0.42 25.52 -7.72
C ARG A 53 0.24 24.93 -9.13
N PRO A 54 -0.54 25.51 -10.06
CA PRO A 54 -0.73 24.92 -11.39
C PRO A 54 0.57 24.81 -12.19
N TYR A 55 1.53 25.72 -11.98
CA TYR A 55 2.83 25.67 -12.65
C TYR A 55 3.72 24.57 -12.05
N LEU A 56 3.69 24.38 -10.74
CA LEU A 56 4.40 23.28 -10.09
C LEU A 56 3.87 21.91 -10.54
N MET A 57 2.54 21.76 -10.66
CA MET A 57 1.93 20.52 -11.15
C MET A 57 2.36 20.24 -12.60
N LYS A 58 2.30 21.25 -13.48
CA LYS A 58 2.77 21.12 -14.87
C LYS A 58 4.26 20.78 -14.98
N LEU A 59 5.08 21.27 -14.06
CA LEU A 59 6.51 20.93 -14.04
C LEU A 59 6.72 19.48 -13.57
N GLY A 60 6.01 19.06 -12.53
CA GLY A 60 6.02 17.68 -12.05
C GLY A 60 5.59 16.68 -13.11
N GLU A 61 4.49 16.96 -13.82
CA GLU A 61 3.99 16.14 -14.94
C GLU A 61 5.04 16.00 -16.05
N LYS A 62 5.72 17.09 -16.43
CA LYS A 62 6.80 17.06 -17.43
C LYS A 62 8.02 16.26 -16.97
N MET A 63 8.36 16.32 -15.69
CA MET A 63 9.47 15.52 -15.15
C MET A 63 9.12 14.04 -15.08
N GLN A 64 7.89 13.72 -14.68
CA GLN A 64 7.41 12.34 -14.60
C GLN A 64 7.30 11.71 -15.99
N THR A 65 6.72 12.41 -16.97
CA THR A 65 6.66 11.94 -18.37
C THR A 65 8.06 11.72 -18.95
N LYS A 66 8.99 12.64 -18.73
CA LYS A 66 10.38 12.47 -19.18
C LYS A 66 11.11 11.30 -18.51
N ALA A 67 10.84 11.01 -17.24
CA ALA A 67 11.39 9.84 -16.57
C ALA A 67 10.79 8.54 -17.15
N HIS A 68 9.47 8.49 -17.30
CA HIS A 68 8.78 7.35 -17.91
C HIS A 68 9.20 7.10 -19.36
N GLU A 69 9.43 8.14 -20.15
CA GLU A 69 9.93 8.01 -21.53
C GLU A 69 11.34 7.43 -21.58
N LYS A 70 12.22 7.81 -20.65
CA LYS A 70 13.58 7.23 -20.53
C LYS A 70 13.52 5.76 -20.13
N ASP A 71 12.77 5.45 -19.08
CA ASP A 71 12.59 4.08 -18.61
C ASP A 71 11.95 3.20 -19.69
N THR A 72 10.99 3.75 -20.44
CA THR A 72 10.36 3.07 -21.57
C THR A 72 11.33 2.90 -22.72
N ALA A 73 12.16 3.90 -23.07
CA ALA A 73 13.14 3.76 -24.15
C ALA A 73 14.21 2.69 -23.84
N GLU A 74 14.65 2.61 -22.59
CA GLU A 74 15.61 1.58 -22.14
C GLU A 74 14.99 0.18 -22.04
N THR A 75 13.66 0.09 -21.84
CA THR A 75 12.94 -1.20 -21.76
C THR A 75 12.24 -1.61 -23.07
N ALA A 76 12.06 -0.69 -24.02
CA ALA A 76 11.33 -0.92 -25.27
C ALA A 76 12.11 -1.75 -26.31
N GLU A 77 13.44 -1.88 -26.19
CA GLU A 77 14.20 -2.82 -27.02
C GLU A 77 13.89 -4.28 -26.67
N ILE A 78 13.26 -4.54 -25.51
CA ILE A 78 12.84 -5.87 -25.08
C ILE A 78 11.42 -6.12 -25.58
N HIS A 79 11.30 -6.89 -26.66
CA HIS A 79 10.00 -7.29 -27.20
C HIS A 79 9.23 -8.15 -26.17
N PRO A 80 7.93 -7.91 -25.90
CA PRO A 80 7.16 -8.61 -24.86
C PRO A 80 7.13 -10.13 -25.03
N ASN A 81 7.23 -10.61 -26.26
CA ASN A 81 7.29 -12.06 -26.54
C ASN A 81 8.65 -12.70 -26.22
N GLN A 82 9.71 -11.90 -26.03
CA GLN A 82 11.02 -12.40 -25.57
C GLN A 82 11.05 -12.62 -24.04
N LEU A 83 10.10 -12.02 -23.31
CA LEU A 83 9.92 -12.15 -21.87
C LEU A 83 9.03 -13.35 -21.50
N ARG A 84 8.30 -13.91 -22.48
CA ARG A 84 7.45 -15.10 -22.33
C ARG A 84 8.35 -16.35 -22.14
N GLY A 85 8.46 -16.81 -20.90
CA GLY A 85 9.26 -17.99 -20.52
C GLY A 85 10.70 -17.72 -20.10
N LYS A 86 11.16 -16.46 -20.12
CA LYS A 86 12.49 -16.06 -19.59
C LYS A 86 12.42 -15.32 -18.26
N ILE A 87 11.27 -14.75 -17.93
CA ILE A 87 11.03 -14.23 -16.58
C ILE A 87 10.47 -15.40 -15.76
N GLU A 88 11.28 -15.91 -14.84
CA GLU A 88 10.78 -16.71 -13.74
C GLU A 88 9.72 -15.88 -13.02
N ILE A 89 8.46 -16.32 -13.08
CA ILE A 89 7.39 -15.69 -12.30
C ILE A 89 7.74 -15.95 -10.83
N PRO A 90 8.09 -14.93 -10.03
CA PRO A 90 8.51 -15.16 -8.66
C PRO A 90 7.35 -15.81 -7.88
N GLY A 91 7.61 -16.98 -7.28
CA GLY A 91 6.67 -17.77 -6.49
C GLY A 91 5.88 -18.88 -7.24
N VAL A 92 6.35 -19.33 -8.41
CA VAL A 92 5.91 -20.57 -9.09
C VAL A 92 6.86 -21.75 -8.87
N ASP A 93 8.08 -21.49 -8.41
CA ASP A 93 8.95 -22.57 -7.93
C ASP A 93 8.47 -22.99 -6.53
N ASP A 94 8.17 -24.28 -6.37
CA ASP A 94 7.80 -24.92 -5.09
C ASP A 94 8.99 -25.02 -4.12
N SER A 95 10.09 -24.35 -4.43
CA SER A 95 11.22 -24.20 -3.53
C SER A 95 10.89 -23.11 -2.52
N ASP A 96 10.54 -23.55 -1.30
CA ASP A 96 10.68 -22.80 -0.05
C ASP A 96 12.14 -22.32 0.11
N GLU A 97 12.54 -21.36 -0.72
CA GLU A 97 13.80 -20.66 -0.56
C GLU A 97 13.47 -19.18 -0.49
N ASP A 98 13.64 -18.64 0.71
CA ASP A 98 13.74 -17.22 1.01
C ASP A 98 14.77 -16.60 0.05
N ASN A 99 14.34 -16.27 -1.16
CA ASN A 99 15.15 -15.51 -2.09
C ASN A 99 15.13 -14.05 -1.61
N GLU A 100 15.96 -13.78 -0.60
CA GLU A 100 16.41 -12.48 -0.13
C GLU A 100 17.24 -11.74 -1.19
N GLY A 101 16.84 -11.83 -2.46
CA GLY A 101 17.40 -11.02 -3.54
C GLY A 101 17.15 -9.54 -3.25
N GLU A 102 18.25 -8.76 -3.22
CA GLU A 102 18.28 -7.33 -2.92
C GLU A 102 17.10 -6.58 -3.56
N ALA A 103 16.35 -5.86 -2.72
CA ALA A 103 15.21 -5.06 -3.15
C ALA A 103 15.68 -3.97 -4.15
N LYS A 104 15.40 -4.18 -5.43
CA LYS A 104 15.70 -3.21 -6.49
C LYS A 104 14.78 -1.98 -6.37
N PRO A 105 15.24 -0.78 -6.76
CA PRO A 105 14.36 0.39 -6.84
C PRO A 105 13.20 0.10 -7.80
N GLY A 106 11.96 0.20 -7.31
CA GLY A 106 10.75 -0.15 -8.06
C GLY A 106 9.91 -1.27 -7.44
N ASP A 107 10.43 -2.02 -6.47
CA ASP A 107 9.78 -3.22 -5.90
C ASP A 107 8.71 -2.92 -4.81
N TRP A 108 8.14 -1.71 -4.81
CA TRP A 108 7.14 -1.32 -3.81
C TRP A 108 5.88 -2.18 -3.95
N GLY A 109 5.59 -2.96 -2.91
CA GLY A 109 4.41 -3.84 -2.88
C GLY A 109 4.66 -5.27 -3.39
N ARG A 110 5.89 -5.68 -3.73
CA ARG A 110 6.18 -7.08 -4.08
C ARG A 110 5.79 -8.06 -2.97
N ASN A 111 6.19 -7.77 -1.73
CA ASN A 111 5.84 -8.59 -0.57
C ASN A 111 4.31 -8.63 -0.31
N ALA A 112 3.63 -7.50 -0.51
CA ALA A 112 2.16 -7.44 -0.39
C ALA A 112 1.45 -8.30 -1.45
N ARG A 113 1.91 -8.26 -2.71
CA ARG A 113 1.39 -9.10 -3.81
C ARG A 113 1.66 -10.58 -3.58
N LEU A 114 2.84 -10.94 -3.06
CA LEU A 114 3.18 -12.32 -2.69
C LEU A 114 2.25 -12.86 -1.60
N ARG A 115 2.02 -12.08 -0.55
CA ARG A 115 1.08 -12.45 0.53
C ARG A 115 -0.35 -12.61 0.03
N GLN A 116 -0.82 -11.70 -0.84
CA GLN A 116 -2.14 -11.81 -1.47
C GLN A 116 -2.28 -13.10 -2.31
N ARG A 117 -1.26 -13.43 -3.11
CA ARG A 117 -1.26 -14.66 -3.92
C ARG A 117 -1.23 -15.93 -3.05
N LYS A 118 -0.43 -15.96 -1.98
CA LYS A 118 -0.38 -17.10 -1.03
C LYS A 118 -1.74 -17.31 -0.35
N PHE A 119 -2.39 -16.22 0.05
CA PHE A 119 -3.73 -16.29 0.63
C PHE A 119 -4.77 -16.86 -0.36
N ILE A 120 -4.77 -16.38 -1.61
CA ILE A 120 -5.68 -16.88 -2.65
C ILE A 120 -5.42 -18.37 -2.94
N ARG A 121 -4.15 -18.78 -3.03
CA ARG A 121 -3.75 -20.18 -3.27
C ARG A 121 -4.28 -21.11 -2.17
N ASN A 122 -3.99 -20.77 -0.91
CA ASN A 122 -4.44 -21.56 0.24
C ASN A 122 -5.97 -21.60 0.34
N ALA A 123 -6.65 -20.52 -0.03
CA ALA A 123 -8.11 -20.49 -0.05
C ALA A 123 -8.70 -21.40 -1.14
N LEU A 124 -8.04 -21.50 -2.30
CA LEU A 124 -8.45 -22.35 -3.40
C LEU A 124 -8.21 -23.84 -3.09
N GLU A 125 -7.05 -24.17 -2.53
CA GLU A 125 -6.68 -25.53 -2.11
C GLU A 125 -7.64 -26.07 -1.05
N LYS A 126 -7.96 -25.28 -0.03
CA LYS A 126 -8.94 -25.65 1.00
C LYS A 126 -10.35 -25.86 0.43
N HIS A 127 -10.70 -25.17 -0.65
CA HIS A 127 -11.99 -25.37 -1.31
C HIS A 127 -11.98 -26.69 -2.11
N GLU A 128 -10.89 -27.00 -2.80
CA GLU A 128 -10.72 -28.27 -3.50
C GLU A 128 -10.74 -29.47 -2.54
N GLU A 129 -10.05 -29.38 -1.40
CA GLU A 129 -10.09 -30.43 -0.37
C GLU A 129 -11.50 -30.68 0.15
N ARG A 130 -12.30 -29.62 0.38
CA ARG A 130 -13.70 -29.76 0.79
C ARG A 130 -14.54 -30.48 -0.25
N LEU A 131 -14.39 -30.12 -1.53
CA LEU A 131 -15.09 -30.78 -2.63
C LEU A 131 -14.70 -32.24 -2.80
N ARG A 132 -13.43 -32.58 -2.55
CA ARG A 132 -12.97 -33.98 -2.57
C ARG A 132 -13.56 -34.78 -1.41
N ALA A 133 -13.56 -34.21 -0.20
CA ALA A 133 -14.18 -34.85 0.96
C ALA A 133 -15.69 -35.07 0.77
N GLU A 134 -16.41 -34.10 0.19
CA GLU A 134 -17.83 -34.25 -0.14
C GLU A 134 -18.08 -35.35 -1.19
N GLN A 135 -17.22 -35.45 -2.21
CA GLN A 135 -17.30 -36.53 -3.21
C GLN A 135 -16.96 -37.90 -2.65
N GLU A 136 -15.97 -37.99 -1.76
CA GLU A 136 -15.61 -39.23 -1.06
C GLU A 136 -16.78 -39.68 -0.14
N ASP A 137 -17.38 -38.77 0.62
CA ASP A 137 -18.55 -39.02 1.47
C ASP A 137 -19.81 -39.44 0.68
N GLU A 138 -20.00 -38.93 -0.53
CA GLU A 138 -21.09 -39.36 -1.43
C GLU A 138 -20.81 -40.75 -2.01
N SER A 139 -19.56 -41.03 -2.41
CA SER A 139 -19.16 -42.33 -2.93
C SER A 139 -19.26 -43.45 -1.88
N ASP A 140 -18.93 -43.16 -0.63
CA ASP A 140 -19.05 -44.12 0.48
C ASP A 140 -20.51 -44.44 0.80
N LYS A 141 -21.41 -43.44 0.73
CA LYS A 141 -22.86 -43.65 0.91
C LYS A 141 -23.47 -44.51 -0.20
N GLU A 142 -23.05 -44.32 -1.45
CA GLU A 142 -23.51 -45.15 -2.58
C GLU A 142 -23.06 -46.62 -2.41
N ILE A 143 -21.88 -46.85 -1.82
CA ILE A 143 -21.37 -48.20 -1.52
C ILE A 143 -22.15 -48.85 -0.35
N GLU A 144 -22.51 -48.09 0.69
CA GLU A 144 -23.33 -48.59 1.81
C GLU A 144 -24.74 -49.05 1.35
N GLU A 145 -25.34 -48.35 0.39
CA GLU A 145 -26.63 -48.73 -0.19
C GLU A 145 -26.55 -50.07 -0.94
N PHE A 146 -25.43 -50.35 -1.61
CA PHE A 146 -25.18 -51.63 -2.29
C PHE A 146 -24.91 -52.82 -1.36
N LEU A 147 -24.52 -52.58 -0.10
CA LEU A 147 -24.22 -53.64 0.88
C LEU A 147 -25.42 -54.03 1.76
N THR A 148 -26.49 -53.22 1.75
CA THR A 148 -27.68 -53.41 2.62
C THR A 148 -28.95 -53.83 1.87
N GLY A 149 -28.90 -53.92 0.53
CA GLY A 149 -29.93 -54.53 -0.32
C GLY A 149 -29.63 -55.97 -0.71
#